data_AF-A0A356KNX1-F1
#
_entry.id   AF-A0A356KNX1-F1
#
_cell.length_a   1.000
_cell.length_b   1.000
_cell.length_c   1.000
_cell.angle_alpha   90.00
_cell.angle_beta   90.00
_cell.angle_gamma   90.00
#
_symmetry.space_group_name_H-M   'P 1'
#
loop_
_entity.id
_entity.type
_entity.pdbx_description
1 polymer ?
#
loop_
_entity_poly.entity_id
_entity_poly.type
_entity_poly.pdbx_seq_one_letter_code
_entity_poly.pdbx_strand_id
1 'polypeptide(L)' 'MSKKRARGESPDTYLSINQTCERFGISRRTFYRLLANEPGIAALVIRIPPGSGRIRVPVNRFERWLLERQ' A
#
# COMPACT_ATOMS: atom_id res chain seq x y z
N MET A 1 21.55 -16.61 25.41
CA MET A 1 21.93 -15.23 25.03
C MET A 1 21.46 -14.95 23.61
N SER A 2 20.69 -13.87 23.45
CA SER A 2 20.44 -12.98 22.29
C SER A 2 21.17 -13.30 20.96
N LYS A 3 20.66 -13.08 19.75
CA LYS A 3 19.45 -12.50 19.15
C LYS A 3 19.74 -12.58 17.64
N LYS A 4 18.83 -13.08 16.81
CA LYS A 4 18.51 -12.54 15.46
C LYS A 4 17.38 -13.38 14.88
N ARG A 5 16.16 -13.06 15.32
CA ARG A 5 14.94 -13.40 14.58
C ARG A 5 15.10 -12.72 13.21
N ALA A 6 15.44 -13.49 12.18
CA ALA A 6 15.21 -13.08 10.81
C ALA A 6 13.72 -12.78 10.74
N ARG A 7 13.38 -11.49 10.78
CA ARG A 7 12.03 -10.99 10.72
C ARG A 7 11.54 -11.39 9.33
N GLY A 8 10.78 -12.47 9.26
CA GLY A 8 10.17 -12.94 8.03
C GLY A 8 9.34 -11.80 7.47
N GLU A 9 9.91 -11.08 6.52
CA GLU A 9 9.15 -10.19 5.66
C GLU A 9 8.42 -11.13 4.71
N SER A 10 7.20 -11.54 5.08
CA SER A 10 6.29 -12.15 4.13
C SER A 10 6.31 -11.26 2.88
N PRO A 11 6.51 -11.82 1.67
CA PRO A 11 6.59 -11.01 0.47
C PRO A 11 5.35 -10.11 0.41
N ASP A 12 5.58 -8.79 0.44
CA ASP A 12 4.47 -7.83 0.42
C ASP A 12 3.65 -8.10 -0.86
N THR A 13 2.35 -8.34 -0.69
CA THR A 13 1.49 -8.58 -1.84
C THR A 13 1.20 -7.24 -2.50
N TYR A 14 1.67 -7.09 -3.74
CA TYR A 14 1.48 -5.86 -4.50
C TYR A 14 0.23 -5.93 -5.36
N LEU A 15 -0.80 -5.19 -4.98
CA LEU A 15 -2.06 -5.10 -5.71
C LEU A 15 -2.15 -3.83 -6.56
N SER A 16 -2.95 -3.87 -7.61
CA SER A 16 -3.37 -2.66 -8.32
C SER A 16 -4.33 -1.83 -7.46
N ILE A 17 -4.48 -0.54 -7.78
CA ILE A 17 -5.45 0.34 -7.09
C ILE A 17 -6.85 -0.28 -7.06
N ASN A 18 -7.32 -0.86 -8.17
CA ASN A 18 -8.65 -1.47 -8.23
C ASN A 18 -8.80 -2.61 -7.21
N GLN A 19 -7.84 -3.54 -7.19
CA GLN A 19 -7.85 -4.66 -6.25
C GLN A 19 -7.71 -4.21 -4.79
N THR A 20 -6.91 -3.18 -4.53
CA THR A 20 -6.83 -2.55 -3.20
C THR A 20 -8.18 -1.94 -2.81
N CYS A 21 -8.83 -1.20 -3.70
CA CYS A 21 -10.13 -0.58 -3.46
C CYS A 21 -11.20 -1.64 -3.15
N GLU A 22 -11.26 -2.71 -3.93
CA GLU A 22 -12.17 -3.85 -3.69
C GLU A 22 -11.90 -4.52 -2.34
N ARG A 23 -10.63 -4.78 -2.01
CA ARG A 23 -10.23 -5.46 -0.77
C ARG A 23 -10.57 -4.66 0.49
N PHE A 24 -10.37 -3.34 0.46
CA PHE A 24 -10.61 -2.47 1.61
C PHE A 24 -12.00 -1.82 1.59
N GLY A 25 -12.85 -2.14 0.61
CA GLY A 25 -14.20 -1.58 0.49
C GLY A 25 -14.23 -0.06 0.27
N ILE A 26 -13.16 0.51 -0.31
CA ILE A 26 -13.06 1.96 -0.56
C ILE A 26 -13.25 2.29 -2.03
N SER A 27 -13.82 3.45 -2.32
CA SER A 27 -13.91 3.93 -3.71
C SER A 27 -12.53 4.35 -4.24
N ARG A 28 -12.33 4.23 -5.55
CA ARG A 28 -11.13 4.76 -6.24
C ARG A 28 -10.93 6.25 -5.96
N ARG A 29 -12.02 7.02 -5.89
CA ARG A 29 -11.99 8.46 -5.56
C ARG A 29 -11.43 8.68 -4.15
N THR A 30 -11.86 7.88 -3.17
CA THR A 30 -11.33 7.91 -1.81
C THR A 30 -9.84 7.59 -1.82
N PHE A 31 -9.43 6.54 -2.53
CA PHE A 31 -8.01 6.17 -2.64
C PHE A 31 -7.15 7.29 -3.25
N TYR A 32 -7.59 7.91 -4.35
CA TYR A 32 -6.85 9.03 -4.94
C TYR A 32 -6.83 10.27 -4.04
N ARG A 33 -7.91 10.54 -3.29
CA ARG A 33 -7.93 11.63 -2.30
C ARG A 33 -6.92 11.37 -1.18
N LEU A 34 -6.82 10.13 -0.71
CA LEU A 34 -5.82 9.72 0.27
C LEU A 34 -4.41 9.88 -0.32
N LEU A 35 -4.18 9.42 -1.54
CA LEU A 35 -2.88 9.56 -2.21
C LEU A 35 -2.45 11.02 -2.40
N ALA A 36 -3.40 11.93 -2.64
CA ALA A 36 -3.13 13.35 -2.84
C ALA A 36 -2.90 14.13 -1.54
N ASN A 37 -3.61 13.77 -0.46
CA ASN A 37 -3.55 14.50 0.81
C ASN A 37 -2.57 13.88 1.82
N GLU A 38 -2.22 12.61 1.67
CA GLU A 38 -1.38 11.88 2.62
C GLU A 38 -0.01 11.53 2.01
N PRO A 39 1.07 12.24 2.38
CA PRO A 39 2.40 11.96 1.84
C PRO A 39 2.90 10.55 2.20
N GLY A 40 2.41 9.98 3.31
CA GLY A 40 2.72 8.61 3.73
C GLY A 40 2.24 7.54 2.74
N ILE A 41 1.06 7.70 2.14
CA ILE A 41 0.58 6.77 1.10
C ILE A 41 1.38 6.94 -0.19
N ALA A 42 1.68 8.18 -0.57
CA ALA A 42 2.47 8.46 -1.77
C ALA A 42 3.87 7.82 -1.71
N ALA A 43 4.47 7.76 -0.51
CA ALA A 43 5.74 7.08 -0.26
C ALA A 43 5.63 5.54 -0.25
N LEU A 44 4.44 4.99 0.06
CA LEU A 44 4.19 3.55 0.08
C LEU A 44 3.91 2.98 -1.30
N VAL A 45 3.25 3.74 -2.18
CA VAL A 45 2.87 3.23 -3.51
C VAL A 45 4.04 3.24 -4.48
N ILE A 46 4.17 2.15 -5.24
CA ILE A 46 5.19 2.03 -6.28
C ILE A 46 4.56 2.43 -7.61
N ARG A 47 5.07 3.52 -8.22
CA ARG A 47 4.74 3.90 -9.59
C ARG A 47 5.66 3.13 -10.53
N ILE A 48 5.10 2.33 -11.42
CA ILE A 48 5.88 1.59 -12.43
C ILE A 48 6.09 2.51 -13.65
N PRO A 49 7.34 2.96 -13.96
CA PRO A 49 7.66 3.80 -15.13
C PRO A 49 7.53 3.05 -16.47
N PRO A 50 7.64 3.75 -17.62
CA PRO A 50 6.50 4.15 -18.45
C PRO A 50 6.12 3.11 -19.50
N GLY A 51 4.80 3.00 -19.69
CA GLY A 51 4.15 2.09 -20.64
C GLY A 51 2.75 1.71 -20.18
N SER A 52 2.48 1.79 -18.87
CA SER A 52 1.19 1.37 -18.32
C SER A 52 0.57 2.30 -17.27
N GLY A 53 1.31 3.27 -16.71
CA GLY A 53 0.80 4.16 -15.65
C GLY A 53 0.30 3.41 -14.41
N ARG A 54 0.74 2.15 -14.21
CA ARG A 54 0.23 1.26 -13.18
C ARG A 54 0.88 1.59 -11.85
N ILE A 55 0.02 1.90 -10.87
CA ILE A 55 0.39 2.03 -9.47
C ILE A 55 0.19 0.68 -8.80
N ARG A 56 1.20 0.22 -8.05
CA ARG A 56 1.10 -0.93 -7.18
C ARG A 56 1.17 -0.54 -5.72
N VAL A 57 0.30 -1.17 -4.92
CA VAL A 57 0.13 -0.90 -3.51
C VAL A 57 0.61 -2.11 -2.71
N PRO A 58 1.61 -1.97 -1.83
CA PRO A 58 1.98 -3.02 -0.88
C PRO A 58 0.87 -3.15 0.17
N VAL A 59 0.07 -4.20 0.07
CA VAL A 59 -1.18 -4.34 0.84
C VAL A 59 -0.92 -4.40 2.34
N ASN A 60 0.12 -5.10 2.77
CA ASN A 60 0.38 -5.29 4.20
C ASN A 60 0.81 -3.97 4.85
N ARG A 61 1.57 -3.14 4.13
CA ARG A 61 1.97 -1.81 4.60
C ARG A 61 0.80 -0.84 4.57
N PHE A 62 -0.03 -0.89 3.53
CA PHE A 62 -1.22 -0.05 3.42
C PHE A 62 -2.24 -0.36 4.52
N GLU A 63 -2.45 -1.64 4.85
CA GLU A 63 -3.30 -2.07 5.96
C GLU A 63 -2.78 -1.57 7.30
N ARG A 64 -1.49 -1.73 7.58
CA ARG A 64 -0.88 -1.19 8.82
C ARG A 64 -1.05 0.32 8.92
N TRP A 65 -0.79 1.04 7.82
CA TRP A 65 -0.97 2.48 7.76
C TRP A 65 -2.43 2.90 8.03
N LEU A 66 -3.41 2.12 7.56
CA LEU A 66 -4.83 2.36 7.85
C LEU A 66 -5.17 2.11 9.33
N LEU A 67 -4.59 1.09 9.94
CA LEU A 67 -4.81 0.76 11.36
C LEU A 67 -4.21 1.79 12.30
N GLU A 68 -3.08 2.41 11.95
CA GLU A 68 -2.42 3.45 12.76
C GLU A 68 -3.21 4.79 12.80
N ARG A 69 -4.28 4.93 12.01
CA ARG A 69 -5.03 6.18 11.83
C ARG A 69 -6.49 6.11 12.25
N GLN A 70 -6.95 4.95 12.74
CA GLN A 70 -8.24 4.79 13.41
C GLN A 70 -8.06 5.03 14.91
#